data_AF-B6VV10-F1
#
_entry.id   AF-B6VV10-F1
#
_cell.length_a   1.000
_cell.length_b   1.000
_cell.length_c   1.000
_cell.angle_alpha   90.00
_cell.angle_beta   90.00
_cell.angle_gamma   90.00
#
_symmetry.space_group_name_H-M   'P 1'
#
loop_
_entity.id
_entity.type
_entity.pdbx_description
1 polymer ?
#
loop_
_entity_poly.entity_id
_entity_poly.type
_entity_poly.pdbx_seq_one_letter_code
_entity_poly.pdbx_strand_id
1 'polypeptide(L)'
;MGNKYINWIKDNCWIIAGILLAGNIIYVYFSDKYYFYNSQNVRYTIAKYKDTNFLVGKNPKIQYDFSYEVNGNSYNTYTRATLSNYNLEEDRLLIKYSTKMHGAGIVVKTVVPKWVLSPPKDGWKQFPPDINWKGAELDTAYMKKMNIEIP
;
A
#
# COMPACT_ATOMS: atom_id res chain seq x y z
N MET A 1 -9.93 49.33 -13.84
CA MET A 1 -8.93 48.59 -13.02
C MET A 1 -8.80 47.10 -13.38
N GLY A 2 -9.84 46.40 -13.90
CA GLY A 2 -9.77 44.95 -14.20
C GLY A 2 -8.75 44.51 -15.26
N ASN A 3 -8.55 45.28 -16.35
CA ASN A 3 -7.65 44.88 -17.45
C ASN A 3 -6.16 44.85 -17.05
N LYS A 4 -5.73 45.68 -16.11
CA LYS A 4 -4.33 45.73 -15.66
C LYS A 4 -3.96 44.49 -14.85
N TYR A 5 -4.89 43.99 -14.04
CA TYR A 5 -4.72 42.79 -13.23
C TYR A 5 -4.71 41.52 -14.08
N ILE A 6 -5.63 41.41 -15.05
CA ILE A 6 -5.68 40.28 -15.99
C ILE A 6 -4.41 40.21 -16.85
N ASN A 7 -3.92 41.35 -17.35
CA ASN A 7 -2.68 41.39 -18.12
C ASN A 7 -1.47 40.99 -17.26
N TRP A 8 -1.40 41.48 -16.02
CA TRP A 8 -0.35 41.06 -15.08
C TRP A 8 -0.35 39.56 -14.79
N ILE A 9 -1.53 38.94 -14.61
CA ILE A 9 -1.63 37.48 -14.45
C ILE A 9 -1.13 36.75 -15.69
N LYS A 10 -1.46 37.22 -16.90
CA LYS A 10 -0.99 36.62 -18.15
C LYS A 10 0.54 36.70 -18.26
N ASP A 11 1.11 37.86 -17.96
CA ASP A 11 2.56 38.09 -18.01
C ASP A 11 3.32 37.26 -16.96
N ASN A 12 2.68 36.94 -15.83
CA ASN A 12 3.27 36.17 -14.73
C ASN A 12 2.72 34.73 -14.62
N CYS A 13 1.99 34.25 -15.63
CA CYS A 13 1.21 33.01 -15.56
C CYS A 13 2.07 31.79 -15.18
N TRP A 14 3.26 31.69 -15.78
CA TRP A 14 4.20 30.61 -15.50
C TRP A 14 4.80 30.66 -14.09
N ILE A 15 5.00 31.86 -13.53
CA ILE A 15 5.48 32.05 -12.16
C ILE A 15 4.38 31.62 -11.18
N ILE A 16 3.14 32.05 -11.42
CA ILE A 16 1.98 31.67 -10.61
C ILE A 16 1.78 30.15 -10.67
N ALA A 17 1.84 29.55 -11.86
CA ALA A 17 1.76 28.11 -12.04
C ALA A 17 2.87 27.38 -11.28
N GLY A 18 4.11 27.88 -11.34
CA GLY A 18 5.26 27.33 -10.61
C GLY A 18 5.06 27.36 -9.09
N ILE A 19 4.54 28.46 -8.54
CA ILE A 19 4.25 28.58 -7.10
C ILE A 19 3.15 27.59 -6.68
N LEU A 20 2.07 27.48 -7.47
CA LEU A 20 0.98 26.54 -7.18
C LEU A 20 1.46 25.09 -7.25
N LEU A 21 2.28 24.74 -8.25
CA LEU A 21 2.90 23.43 -8.37
C LEU A 21 3.80 23.11 -7.17
N ALA A 22 4.69 24.04 -6.79
CA ALA A 22 5.57 23.85 -5.65
C ALA A 22 4.78 23.67 -4.34
N GLY A 23 3.77 24.51 -4.10
CA GLY A 23 2.88 24.39 -2.94
C GLY A 23 2.14 23.06 -2.90
N ASN A 24 1.65 22.58 -4.05
CA ASN A 24 0.97 21.30 -4.15
C ASN A 24 1.91 20.11 -3.87
N ILE A 25 3.12 20.12 -4.43
CA ILE A 25 4.13 19.07 -4.18
C ILE A 25 4.49 19.00 -2.69
N ILE A 26 4.70 20.17 -2.05
CA ILE A 26 4.95 20.25 -0.62
C ILE A 26 3.77 19.66 0.16
N TYR A 27 2.54 20.09 -0.16
CA TYR A 27 1.34 19.59 0.50
C TYR A 27 1.20 18.07 0.39
N VAL A 28 1.39 17.50 -0.80
CA VAL A 28 1.34 16.05 -1.04
C VAL A 28 2.42 15.33 -0.24
N TYR A 29 3.67 15.79 -0.30
CA TYR A 29 4.78 15.19 0.44
C TYR A 29 4.52 15.18 1.95
N PHE A 30 4.09 16.32 2.51
CA PHE A 30 3.83 16.44 3.94
C PHE A 30 2.62 15.60 4.36
N SER A 31 1.56 15.59 3.55
CA SER A 31 0.38 14.76 3.82
C SER A 31 0.73 13.28 3.82
N ASP A 32 1.47 12.79 2.82
CA ASP A 32 1.89 11.39 2.76
C ASP A 32 2.74 11.00 3.97
N LYS A 33 3.76 11.81 4.27
CA LYS A 33 4.73 11.47 5.30
C LYS A 33 4.18 11.62 6.73
N TYR A 34 3.49 12.72 7.01
CA TYR A 34 3.11 13.10 8.37
C TYR A 34 1.65 12.83 8.70
N TYR A 35 0.77 12.71 7.70
CA TYR A 35 -0.65 12.43 7.91
C TYR A 35 -1.00 10.98 7.56
N PHE A 36 -0.81 10.55 6.32
CA PHE A 36 -1.22 9.22 5.88
C PHE A 36 -0.34 8.10 6.44
N TYR A 37 0.98 8.20 6.29
CA TYR A 37 1.91 7.11 6.61
C TYR A 37 2.80 7.37 7.83
N ASN A 38 2.32 8.16 8.79
CA ASN A 38 2.96 8.26 10.10
C ASN A 38 2.76 6.98 10.93
N SER A 39 3.50 6.83 12.03
CA SER A 39 3.45 5.63 12.88
C SER A 39 2.08 5.34 13.52
N GLN A 40 1.22 6.36 13.68
CA GLN A 40 -0.11 6.18 14.26
C GLN A 40 -1.13 5.64 13.24
N ASN A 41 -0.97 6.02 11.97
CA ASN A 41 -1.93 5.72 10.90
C ASN A 41 -1.48 4.58 9.99
N VAL A 42 -0.20 4.24 9.94
CA VAL A 42 0.28 3.07 9.21
C VAL A 42 -0.27 1.79 9.83
N ARG A 43 -0.80 0.93 8.96
CA ARG A 43 -1.16 -0.44 9.29
C ARG A 43 -0.65 -1.40 8.24
N TYR A 44 -0.58 -2.67 8.62
CA TYR A 44 -0.27 -3.75 7.71
C TYR A 44 -1.39 -4.78 7.72
N THR A 45 -1.62 -5.39 6.55
CA THR A 45 -2.62 -6.45 6.35
C THR A 45 -2.08 -7.45 5.33
N ILE A 46 -2.84 -8.51 5.11
CA ILE A 46 -2.54 -9.56 4.13
C ILE A 46 -3.26 -9.23 2.83
N ALA A 47 -2.54 -9.30 1.71
CA ALA A 47 -3.14 -9.32 0.39
C ALA A 47 -3.06 -10.71 -0.25
N LYS A 48 -4.04 -10.95 -1.11
CA LYS A 48 -4.07 -12.08 -2.03
C LYS A 48 -3.82 -11.54 -3.43
N TYR A 49 -3.01 -12.28 -4.18
CA TYR A 49 -2.87 -12.03 -5.60
C TYR A 49 -4.23 -12.18 -6.30
N LYS A 50 -4.47 -11.34 -7.30
CA LYS A 50 -5.70 -11.34 -8.08
C LYS A 50 -5.43 -11.70 -9.53
N ASP A 51 -4.55 -10.94 -10.18
CA ASP A 51 -4.26 -11.11 -11.60
C ASP A 51 -2.97 -10.39 -12.00
N THR A 52 -2.46 -10.72 -13.18
CA THR A 52 -1.33 -10.07 -13.83
C THR A 52 -1.80 -9.37 -15.09
N ASN A 53 -1.71 -8.05 -15.08
CA ASN A 53 -2.05 -7.21 -16.21
C ASN A 53 -0.82 -6.80 -17.02
N PHE A 54 -0.93 -6.86 -18.34
CA PHE A 54 0.09 -6.39 -19.27
C PHE A 54 -0.33 -5.03 -19.83
N LEU A 55 0.34 -3.97 -19.37
CA LEU A 55 0.07 -2.62 -19.87
C LEU A 55 0.76 -2.45 -21.23
N VAL A 56 -0.03 -2.45 -22.30
CA VAL A 56 0.46 -2.31 -23.68
C VAL A 56 0.70 -0.83 -23.99
N GLY A 57 1.89 -0.51 -24.49
CA GLY A 57 2.31 0.85 -24.86
C GLY A 57 3.77 0.88 -25.32
N LYS A 58 4.34 2.08 -25.53
CA LYS A 58 5.74 2.24 -25.96
C LYS A 58 6.76 1.54 -25.06
N ASN A 59 6.42 1.31 -23.78
CA ASN A 59 7.20 0.55 -22.82
C ASN A 59 6.27 -0.42 -22.08
N PRO A 60 6.10 -1.67 -22.56
CA PRO A 60 5.22 -2.63 -21.91
C PRO A 60 5.68 -2.88 -20.48
N LYS A 61 4.73 -2.88 -19.54
CA LYS A 61 5.00 -3.14 -18.12
C LYS A 61 4.04 -4.18 -17.58
N ILE A 62 4.59 -5.11 -16.83
CA ILE A 62 3.81 -6.07 -16.04
C ILE A 62 3.33 -5.36 -14.79
N GLN A 63 2.04 -5.51 -14.49
CA GLN A 63 1.40 -5.05 -13.28
C GLN A 63 0.77 -6.26 -12.58
N TYR A 64 1.13 -6.46 -11.32
CA TYR A 64 0.55 -7.49 -10.48
C TYR A 64 -0.49 -6.84 -9.58
N ASP A 65 -1.73 -7.29 -9.68
CA ASP A 65 -2.84 -6.78 -8.91
C ASP A 65 -3.10 -7.67 -7.69
N PHE A 66 -3.43 -7.00 -6.59
CA PHE A 66 -3.65 -7.61 -5.29
C PHE A 66 -4.94 -7.08 -4.69
N SER A 67 -5.67 -7.94 -4.00
CA SER A 67 -6.82 -7.55 -3.18
C SER A 67 -6.51 -7.76 -1.70
N TYR A 68 -7.06 -6.89 -0.85
CA TYR A 68 -6.95 -6.97 0.60
C TYR A 68 -8.21 -6.46 1.25
N GLU A 69 -8.46 -6.92 2.48
CA GLU A 69 -9.63 -6.54 3.26
C GLU A 69 -9.22 -5.70 4.47
N VAL A 70 -9.99 -4.66 4.75
CA VAL A 70 -9.89 -3.85 5.97
C VAL A 70 -11.29 -3.54 6.46
N ASN A 71 -11.60 -3.91 7.71
CA ASN A 71 -12.90 -3.65 8.34
C ASN A 71 -14.10 -4.13 7.49
N GLY A 72 -14.03 -5.34 6.91
CA GLY A 72 -15.10 -5.89 6.08
C GLY A 72 -15.19 -5.32 4.67
N ASN A 73 -14.32 -4.37 4.31
CA ASN A 73 -14.31 -3.74 2.99
C ASN A 73 -13.13 -4.25 2.16
N SER A 74 -13.39 -4.58 0.90
CA SER A 74 -12.38 -5.01 -0.05
C SER A 74 -11.75 -3.82 -0.78
N TYR A 75 -10.44 -3.84 -0.90
CA TYR A 75 -9.63 -2.85 -1.61
C TYR A 75 -8.68 -3.56 -2.58
N ASN A 76 -8.29 -2.84 -3.63
CA ASN A 76 -7.30 -3.32 -4.58
C ASN A 76 -6.05 -2.44 -4.52
N THR A 77 -4.90 -3.05 -4.77
CA THR A 77 -3.64 -2.35 -5.03
C THR A 77 -2.89 -3.09 -6.12
N TYR A 78 -1.82 -2.49 -6.62
CA TYR A 78 -0.97 -3.08 -7.63
C TYR A 78 0.49 -2.77 -7.36
N THR A 79 1.36 -3.60 -7.93
CA THR A 79 2.78 -3.31 -8.02
C THR A 79 3.31 -3.63 -9.40
N ARG A 80 4.29 -2.84 -9.84
CA ARG A 80 5.05 -3.08 -11.08
C ARG A 80 6.47 -3.53 -10.79
N ALA A 81 6.78 -3.78 -9.53
CA ALA A 81 8.06 -4.35 -9.14
C ALA A 81 8.13 -5.81 -9.60
N THR A 82 9.31 -6.27 -9.99
CA THR A 82 9.53 -7.68 -10.34
C THR A 82 9.24 -8.57 -9.13
N LEU A 83 8.37 -9.56 -9.32
CA LEU A 83 7.96 -10.57 -8.35
C LEU A 83 8.26 -12.01 -8.82
N SER A 84 9.23 -12.20 -9.71
CA SER A 84 9.59 -13.51 -10.29
C SER A 84 9.97 -14.59 -9.28
N ASN A 85 10.37 -14.19 -8.06
CA ASN A 85 10.78 -15.11 -6.99
C ASN A 85 9.62 -15.53 -6.07
N TYR A 86 8.40 -15.07 -6.33
CA TYR A 86 7.21 -15.36 -5.53
C TYR A 86 6.28 -16.27 -6.33
N ASN A 87 5.69 -17.26 -5.66
CA ASN A 87 4.61 -18.05 -6.23
C ASN A 87 3.29 -17.32 -5.96
N LEU A 88 2.92 -16.36 -6.82
CA LEU A 88 1.82 -15.44 -6.56
C LEU A 88 0.47 -16.10 -6.29
N GLU A 89 0.20 -17.25 -6.90
CA GLU A 89 -1.05 -18.00 -6.70
C GLU A 89 -1.16 -18.60 -5.29
N GLU A 90 -0.02 -18.91 -4.66
CA GLU A 90 0.04 -19.50 -3.32
C GLU A 90 0.46 -18.53 -2.22
N ASP A 91 1.33 -17.59 -2.57
CA ASP A 91 1.94 -16.65 -1.66
C ASP A 91 0.96 -15.53 -1.35
N ARG A 92 0.81 -15.26 -0.06
CA ARG A 92 0.11 -14.08 0.42
C ARG A 92 1.16 -13.05 0.79
N LEU A 93 1.04 -11.84 0.25
CA LEU A 93 2.00 -10.77 0.51
C LEU A 93 1.44 -9.79 1.54
N LEU A 94 2.35 -9.15 2.27
CA LEU A 94 1.97 -8.08 3.17
C LEU A 94 1.67 -6.78 2.38
N ILE A 95 0.66 -6.04 2.80
CA ILE A 95 0.37 -4.68 2.32
C ILE A 95 0.55 -3.70 3.46
N LYS A 96 1.18 -2.56 3.16
CA LYS A 96 1.17 -1.36 4.01
C LYS A 96 0.05 -0.43 3.55
N TYR A 97 -0.81 0.02 4.46
CA TYR A 97 -1.85 1.00 4.16
C TYR A 97 -1.96 2.06 5.26
N SER A 98 -2.76 3.10 5.02
CA SER A 98 -3.08 4.13 6.00
C SER A 98 -4.51 3.97 6.51
N THR A 99 -4.75 4.05 7.81
CA THR A 99 -6.10 4.11 8.38
C THR A 99 -6.89 5.37 7.98
N LYS A 100 -6.22 6.37 7.40
CA LYS A 100 -6.86 7.57 6.84
C LYS A 100 -7.19 7.43 5.35
N MET A 101 -6.62 6.43 4.68
CA MET A 101 -6.81 6.17 3.26
C MET A 101 -6.59 4.68 2.98
N HIS A 102 -7.62 3.88 3.25
CA HIS A 102 -7.52 2.42 3.15
C HIS A 102 -7.21 1.94 1.73
N GLY A 103 -7.68 2.63 0.69
CA GLY A 103 -7.49 2.23 -0.72
C GLY A 103 -6.07 2.44 -1.28
N ALA A 104 -5.19 3.16 -0.58
CA ALA A 104 -3.82 3.41 -1.01
C ALA A 104 -2.84 2.40 -0.40
N GLY A 105 -3.11 1.11 -0.61
CA GLY A 105 -2.23 0.03 -0.19
C GLY A 105 -0.93 0.01 -0.99
N ILE A 106 0.17 -0.33 -0.36
CA ILE A 106 1.48 -0.53 -0.98
C ILE A 106 1.92 -1.97 -0.72
N VAL A 107 2.24 -2.71 -1.79
CA VAL A 107 2.75 -4.09 -1.68
C VAL A 107 4.12 -4.08 -1.02
N VAL A 108 4.22 -4.79 0.10
CA VAL A 108 5.47 -5.11 0.78
C VAL A 108 5.90 -6.49 0.28
N LYS A 109 7.17 -6.59 -0.13
CA LYS A 109 7.79 -7.82 -0.65
C LYS A 109 8.11 -8.85 0.45
N THR A 110 7.14 -9.12 1.32
CA THR A 110 7.25 -10.06 2.44
C THR A 110 6.13 -11.08 2.34
N VAL A 111 6.49 -12.36 2.32
CA VAL A 111 5.53 -13.47 2.30
C VAL A 111 4.98 -13.68 3.70
N VAL A 112 3.66 -13.82 3.77
CA VAL A 112 2.94 -14.20 4.98
C VAL A 112 2.88 -15.73 5.05
N PRO A 113 3.37 -16.36 6.13
CA PRO A 113 3.37 -17.81 6.27
C PRO A 113 1.97 -18.39 6.13
N LYS A 114 1.87 -19.59 5.55
CA LYS A 114 0.59 -20.27 5.26
C LYS A 114 -0.27 -20.50 6.52
N TRP A 115 0.36 -20.67 7.68
CA TRP A 115 -0.32 -20.84 8.97
C TRP A 115 -0.88 -19.57 9.60
N VAL A 116 -0.61 -18.38 9.05
CA VAL A 116 -1.25 -17.13 9.48
C VAL A 116 -2.56 -17.00 8.72
N LEU A 117 -3.71 -17.19 9.37
CA LEU A 117 -5.01 -17.18 8.69
C LEU A 117 -5.49 -15.76 8.37
N SER A 118 -5.49 -14.88 9.37
CA SER A 118 -6.00 -13.52 9.26
C SER A 118 -5.17 -12.52 10.08
N PRO A 119 -5.09 -11.24 9.66
CA PRO A 119 -4.47 -10.20 10.47
C PRO A 119 -5.29 -9.90 11.73
N PRO A 120 -4.73 -9.19 12.73
CA PRO A 120 -5.52 -8.57 13.78
C PRO A 120 -6.64 -7.70 13.18
N LYS A 121 -7.75 -7.55 13.89
CA LYS A 121 -8.94 -6.79 13.45
C LYS A 121 -8.61 -5.42 12.84
N ASP A 122 -7.69 -4.68 13.44
CA ASP A 122 -7.29 -3.32 13.00
C ASP A 122 -5.99 -3.30 12.18
N GLY A 123 -5.53 -4.46 11.71
CA GLY A 123 -4.21 -4.65 11.11
C GLY A 123 -3.05 -4.52 12.10
N TRP A 124 -1.84 -4.88 11.67
CA TRP A 124 -0.65 -4.69 12.50
C TRP A 124 -0.24 -3.22 12.52
N LYS A 125 -0.01 -2.65 13.71
CA LYS A 125 0.45 -1.26 13.88
C LYS A 125 1.92 -1.07 13.56
N GLN A 126 2.70 -2.12 13.70
CA GLN A 126 4.11 -2.17 13.34
C GLN A 126 4.27 -3.06 12.13
N PHE A 127 5.38 -2.88 11.40
CA PHE A 127 5.76 -3.85 10.37
C PHE A 127 5.76 -5.23 11.05
N PRO A 128 4.92 -6.19 10.62
CA PRO A 128 4.95 -7.53 11.18
C PRO A 128 6.29 -8.14 10.77
N PRO A 129 7.20 -8.24 11.75
CA PRO A 129 7.64 -9.52 12.24
C PRO A 129 7.90 -9.39 13.74
N ASP A 130 6.85 -9.28 14.57
CA ASP A 130 7.01 -9.96 15.86
C ASP A 130 7.25 -11.43 15.48
N ILE A 131 8.27 -12.08 16.07
CA ILE A 131 8.76 -13.45 15.75
C ILE A 131 7.62 -14.46 15.53
N ASN A 132 6.45 -14.15 16.10
CA ASN A 132 5.29 -14.99 16.24
C ASN A 132 4.00 -14.49 15.56
N TRP A 133 4.05 -13.49 14.66
CA TRP A 133 2.84 -12.95 14.00
C TRP A 133 1.75 -12.55 15.00
N LYS A 134 2.17 -11.86 16.07
CA LYS A 134 1.35 -11.58 17.25
C LYS A 134 -0.01 -10.98 16.90
N GLY A 135 -1.04 -11.52 17.56
CA GLY A 135 -2.44 -11.07 17.41
C GLY A 135 -3.11 -11.50 16.11
N ALA A 136 -2.39 -12.23 15.25
CA ALA A 136 -2.99 -12.88 14.10
C ALA A 136 -3.75 -14.15 14.53
N GLU A 137 -4.72 -14.53 13.72
CA GLU A 137 -5.33 -15.85 13.82
C GLU A 137 -4.40 -16.89 13.20
N LEU A 138 -4.08 -17.95 13.92
CA LEU A 138 -3.11 -18.96 13.51
C LEU A 138 -3.78 -20.32 13.29
N ASP A 139 -3.39 -21.02 12.23
CA ASP A 139 -3.73 -22.42 12.00
C ASP A 139 -2.82 -23.32 12.85
N THR A 140 -3.19 -23.48 14.12
CA THR A 140 -2.41 -24.31 15.06
C THR A 140 -2.34 -25.78 14.65
N ALA A 141 -3.31 -26.29 13.88
CA ALA A 141 -3.29 -27.66 13.39
C ALA A 141 -2.22 -27.83 12.29
N TYR A 142 -2.16 -26.88 11.35
CA TYR A 142 -1.10 -26.82 10.34
C TYR A 142 0.27 -26.66 10.99
N MET A 143 0.41 -25.77 11.98
CA MET A 143 1.67 -25.56 12.70
C MET A 143 2.16 -26.85 13.37
N LYS A 144 1.27 -27.57 14.08
CA LYS A 144 1.59 -28.88 14.69
C LYS A 144 2.01 -29.91 13.64
N LYS A 145 1.28 -30.00 12.52
CA LYS A 145 1.60 -30.91 11.41
C LYS A 145 2.99 -30.65 10.82
N MET A 146 3.40 -29.38 10.77
CA MET A 146 4.68 -28.95 10.22
C MET A 146 5.80 -28.83 11.28
N ASN A 147 5.55 -29.23 12.52
CA ASN A 147 6.48 -29.09 13.65
C ASN A 147 7.02 -27.66 13.82
N ILE A 148 6.14 -26.66 13.66
CA ILE A 148 6.44 -25.24 13.86
C ILE A 148 6.15 -24.90 15.32
N GLU A 149 7.08 -24.20 15.98
CA GLU A 149 6.88 -23.73 17.35
C GLU A 149 5.68 -22.80 17.43
N ILE A 150 4.78 -23.07 18.39
CA ILE A 150 3.62 -22.23 18.64
C ILE A 150 4.07 -21.08 19.55
N PRO A 151 3.81 -19.83 19.14
CA PRO A 151 4.07 -18.62 19.90
C PRO A 151 3.62 -18.53 21.35
#